data_AF-A0A227IS91-F1
#
_entry.id   AF-A0A227IS91-F1
#
_cell.length_a   1.000
_cell.length_b   1.000
_cell.length_c   1.000
_cell.angle_alpha   90.00
_cell.angle_beta   90.00
_cell.angle_gamma   90.00
#
_symmetry.space_group_name_H-M   'P 1'
#
loop_
_entity.id
_entity.type
_entity.pdbx_description
1 polymer ?
#
loop_
_entity_poly.entity_id
_entity_poly.type
_entity_poly.pdbx_seq_one_letter_code
_entity_poly.pdbx_strand_id
1 'polypeptide(L)'
;KLMEFGPSPASKIEARITGPDPKVLRELAVQVEDILHTDPGARNIRHDWRERTKELVPVFNESKARRLGISKEDLSSTLQMA
;
A
#
# COMPACT_ATOMS: atom_id res chain seq x y z
N LYS A 1 -25.70 18.86 12.46
CA LYS A 1 -24.60 17.92 12.12
C LYS A 1 -25.24 16.78 11.36
N LEU A 2 -24.97 16.63 10.05
CA LEU A 2 -25.54 15.54 9.27
C LEU A 2 -24.94 14.23 9.81
N MET A 3 -25.76 13.41 10.47
CA MET A 3 -25.38 12.04 10.79
C MET A 3 -25.82 11.18 9.61
N GLU A 4 -24.85 10.59 8.92
CA GLU A 4 -25.09 9.62 7.86
C GLU A 4 -25.15 8.23 8.49
N PHE A 5 -26.29 7.55 8.36
CA PHE A 5 -26.49 6.17 8.78
C PHE A 5 -26.33 5.26 7.56
N GLY A 6 -25.33 4.37 7.57
CA GLY A 6 -25.03 3.45 6.47
C GLY A 6 -23.54 3.42 6.11
N PRO A 7 -23.10 2.57 5.16
CA PRO A 7 -21.75 2.64 4.62
C PRO A 7 -21.49 4.05 4.08
N SER A 8 -20.25 4.58 4.23
CA SER A 8 -19.94 5.94 3.78
C SER A 8 -20.36 6.11 2.31
N PRO A 9 -21.13 7.17 1.98
CA PRO A 9 -21.52 7.43 0.60
C PRO A 9 -20.27 7.67 -0.26
N ALA A 10 -20.39 7.40 -1.56
CA ALA A 10 -19.35 7.70 -2.53
C ALA A 10 -18.96 9.19 -2.46
N SER A 11 -17.69 9.48 -2.76
CA SER A 11 -17.19 10.85 -2.75
C SER A 11 -17.87 11.69 -3.82
N LYS A 12 -18.13 12.96 -3.52
CA LYS A 12 -18.73 13.90 -4.50
C LYS A 12 -17.77 14.26 -5.63
N ILE A 13 -16.47 14.24 -5.33
CA ILE A 13 -15.36 14.50 -6.24
C ILE A 13 -14.32 13.43 -5.98
N GLU A 14 -13.74 12.88 -7.06
CA GLU A 14 -12.69 11.87 -7.01
C GLU A 14 -11.58 12.23 -7.99
N ALA A 15 -10.33 12.09 -7.56
CA ALA A 15 -9.16 12.18 -8.41
C ALA A 15 -8.54 10.78 -8.50
N ARG A 16 -8.35 10.28 -9.72
CA ARG A 16 -7.67 9.00 -9.96
C ARG A 16 -6.32 9.25 -10.61
N ILE A 17 -5.28 8.72 -9.99
CA ILE A 17 -3.91 8.80 -10.47
C ILE A 17 -3.48 7.42 -10.95
N THR A 18 -3.00 7.34 -12.19
CA THR A 18 -2.61 6.08 -12.83
C THR A 18 -1.20 6.21 -13.38
N GLY A 19 -0.39 5.17 -13.21
CA GLY A 19 0.99 5.15 -13.70
C GLY A 19 1.73 3.89 -13.30
N PRO A 20 2.97 3.72 -13.78
CA PRO A 20 3.75 2.50 -13.57
C PRO A 20 4.49 2.46 -12.23
N ASP A 21 4.82 3.62 -11.64
CA ASP A 21 5.65 3.70 -10.43
C ASP A 21 4.82 4.01 -9.17
N PRO A 22 4.64 3.05 -8.25
CA PRO A 22 3.85 3.24 -7.04
C PRO A 22 4.42 4.29 -6.08
N LYS A 23 5.73 4.58 -6.13
CA LYS A 23 6.33 5.63 -5.30
C LYS A 23 5.89 7.00 -5.76
N VAL A 24 6.00 7.26 -7.07
CA VAL A 24 5.56 8.50 -7.70
C VAL A 24 4.06 8.70 -7.52
N LEU A 25 3.26 7.64 -7.67
CA LEU A 25 1.81 7.72 -7.48
C LEU A 25 1.42 8.14 -6.05
N ARG A 26 2.13 7.65 -5.03
CA ARG A 26 1.91 8.10 -3.64
C ARG A 26 2.32 9.55 -3.44
N GLU A 27 3.45 9.98 -3.98
CA GLU A 27 3.90 11.37 -3.89
C GLU A 27 2.88 12.32 -4.53
N LEU A 28 2.32 11.95 -5.68
CA LEU A 28 1.25 12.71 -6.33
C LEU A 28 -0.05 12.70 -5.53
N ALA A 29 -0.41 11.57 -4.91
CA ALA A 29 -1.61 11.49 -4.08
C ALA A 29 -1.55 12.45 -2.88
N VAL A 30 -0.40 12.53 -2.20
CA VAL A 30 -0.18 13.48 -1.10
C VAL A 30 -0.31 14.93 -1.60
N GLN A 31 0.27 15.25 -2.76
CA GLN A 31 0.12 16.59 -3.35
C GLN A 31 -1.34 16.94 -3.67
N VAL A 32 -2.12 15.98 -4.17
CA VAL A 32 -3.55 16.17 -4.42
C VAL A 32 -4.30 16.40 -3.12
N GLU A 33 -4.01 15.63 -2.06
CA GLU A 33 -4.59 15.83 -0.74
C GLU A 33 -4.26 17.20 -0.17
N ASP A 34 -3.00 17.63 -0.26
CA ASP A 34 -2.57 18.96 0.17
C ASP A 34 -3.36 20.06 -0.54
N ILE A 35 -3.53 19.95 -1.87
CA ILE A 35 -4.33 20.88 -2.66
C ILE A 35 -5.79 20.88 -2.18
N LEU A 36 -6.41 19.71 -2.00
CA LEU A 36 -7.78 19.61 -1.51
C LEU A 36 -7.94 20.18 -0.10
N HIS A 37 -6.93 20.04 0.76
CA HIS A 37 -6.91 20.61 2.10
C HIS A 37 -6.83 22.14 2.11
N THR A 38 -6.37 22.78 1.03
CA THR A 38 -6.37 24.24 0.93
C THR A 38 -7.76 24.84 0.70
N ASP A 39 -8.73 24.06 0.22
CA ASP A 39 -10.10 24.51 -0.01
C ASP A 39 -10.95 24.39 1.28
N PRO A 40 -11.45 25.50 1.86
CA PRO A 40 -12.28 25.47 3.07
C PRO A 40 -13.63 24.76 2.89
N GLY A 41 -14.08 24.54 1.65
CA GLY A 41 -15.28 23.78 1.31
C GLY A 41 -15.07 22.27 1.27
N ALA A 42 -13.82 21.80 1.15
CA ALA A 42 -13.52 20.38 1.07
C ALA A 42 -13.74 19.69 2.43
N ARG A 43 -14.40 18.54 2.41
CA ARG A 43 -14.69 17.73 3.61
C ARG A 43 -14.51 16.26 3.29
N ASN A 44 -14.18 15.47 4.31
CA ASN A 44 -14.03 14.02 4.20
C ASN A 44 -13.00 13.60 3.13
N ILE A 45 -11.88 14.34 3.00
CA ILE A 45 -10.76 13.97 2.12
C ILE A 45 -10.19 12.63 2.62
N ARG A 46 -10.06 11.65 1.72
CA ARG A 46 -9.63 10.29 2.04
C ARG A 46 -8.77 9.73 0.91
N HIS A 47 -7.75 8.98 1.30
CA HIS A 47 -6.97 8.12 0.42
C HIS A 47 -7.52 6.69 0.46
N ASP A 48 -7.74 6.07 -0.69
CA ASP A 48 -8.18 4.66 -0.76
C ASP A 48 -7.00 3.67 -0.71
N TRP A 49 -5.78 4.13 -1.00
CA TRP A 49 -4.57 3.32 -0.82
C TRP A 49 -4.19 3.27 0.66
N ARG A 50 -4.17 2.07 1.22
CA ARG A 50 -3.72 1.85 2.60
C ARG A 50 -2.24 2.25 2.80
N GLU A 51 -1.85 2.31 4.06
CA GLU A 51 -0.46 2.49 4.47
C GLU A 51 0.46 1.35 4.02
N ARG A 52 1.75 1.66 3.90
CA ARG A 52 2.77 0.64 3.66
C ARG A 52 2.95 -0.22 4.90
N THR A 53 2.92 -1.53 4.71
CA THR A 53 3.31 -2.49 5.74
C THR A 53 4.79 -2.83 5.60
N LYS A 54 5.43 -3.14 6.72
CA LYS A 54 6.78 -3.69 6.70
C LYS A 54 6.69 -5.15 6.28
N GLU A 55 7.62 -5.58 5.43
CA GLU A 55 7.72 -6.95 4.95
C GLU A 55 9.13 -7.48 5.21
N LEU A 56 9.22 -8.72 5.68
CA LEU A 56 10.48 -9.43 5.85
C LEU A 56 10.72 -10.28 4.60
N VAL A 57 11.62 -9.84 3.73
CA VAL A 57 12.01 -10.59 2.53
C VAL A 57 13.35 -11.27 2.78
N PRO A 58 13.40 -12.61 2.87
CA PRO A 58 14.65 -13.33 3.11
C PRO A 58 15.55 -13.24 1.87
N VAL A 59 16.82 -12.88 2.10
CA VAL A 59 17.85 -12.87 1.05
C VAL A 59 18.48 -14.25 0.96
N PHE A 60 18.05 -15.05 -0.01
CA PHE A 60 18.51 -16.43 -0.16
C PHE A 60 19.84 -16.52 -0.93
N ASN A 61 20.85 -17.14 -0.32
CA ASN A 61 22.11 -17.45 -0.99
C ASN A 61 22.09 -18.88 -1.55
N GLU A 62 21.73 -19.00 -2.81
CA GLU A 62 21.54 -20.30 -3.47
C GLU A 62 22.84 -21.13 -3.53
N SER A 63 23.99 -20.49 -3.79
CA SER A 63 25.27 -21.21 -3.87
C SER A 63 25.68 -21.84 -2.54
N LYS A 64 25.43 -21.16 -1.42
CA LYS A 64 25.70 -21.70 -0.08
C LYS A 64 24.68 -22.77 0.28
N ALA A 65 23.40 -22.54 -0.02
CA ALA A 65 22.32 -23.49 0.27
C ALA A 65 22.55 -24.83 -0.46
N ARG A 66 22.93 -24.79 -1.74
CA ARG A 66 23.24 -25.99 -2.53
C ARG A 66 24.36 -26.84 -1.93
N ARG A 67 25.41 -26.22 -1.40
CA ARG A 67 26.51 -26.92 -0.71
C ARG A 67 26.08 -27.57 0.60
N LEU A 68 25.02 -27.05 1.23
CA LEU A 68 24.46 -27.56 2.47
C LEU A 68 23.26 -28.50 2.23
N GLY A 69 22.92 -28.80 0.97
CA GLY A 69 21.77 -29.63 0.62
C GLY A 69 20.41 -28.98 0.90
N ILE A 70 20.36 -27.65 1.04
CA ILE A 70 19.14 -26.89 1.32
C ILE A 70 18.57 -26.36 0.00
N SER A 71 17.33 -26.72 -0.30
CA SER A 71 16.58 -26.27 -1.47
C SER A 71 15.78 -25.00 -1.20
N LYS A 72 15.24 -24.39 -2.26
CA LYS A 72 14.37 -23.21 -2.15
C LYS A 72 13.00 -23.62 -1.59
N GLU A 73 12.59 -24.85 -1.85
CA GLU A 73 11.41 -25.50 -1.33
C GLU A 73 11.52 -25.68 0.20
N ASP A 74 12.68 -26.13 0.70
CA ASP A 74 12.94 -26.25 2.15
C ASP A 74 12.82 -24.89 2.85
N LEU A 75 13.39 -23.84 2.26
CA LEU A 75 13.28 -22.48 2.78
C LEU A 75 11.81 -22.01 2.79
N SER A 76 11.09 -22.22 1.69
CA SER A 76 9.70 -21.78 1.57
C SER A 76 8.79 -22.50 2.57
N SER A 77 8.98 -23.80 2.74
CA SER A 77 8.27 -24.61 3.74
C SER A 77 8.53 -24.11 5.16
N THR A 78 9.80 -23.83 5.49
CA THR A 78 10.18 -23.30 6.81
C THR A 78 9.54 -21.95 7.10
N LEU A 79 9.48 -21.05 6.10
CA LEU A 79 8.89 -19.73 6.24
C LEU A 79 7.35 -19.76 6.30
N GLN A 80 6.70 -20.76 5.73
CA GLN A 80 5.24 -20.93 5.81
C GLN A 80 4.77 -21.45 7.17
N MET A 81 5.62 -22.20 7.88
CA MET A 81 5.31 -22.75 9.21
C MET A 81 5.57 -21.76 10.35
N ALA A 82 6.25 -20.65 10.08
CA ALA A 82 6.61 -19.60 11.03
C ALA A 82 5.61 -18.44 11.02
#